data_AF-R6ZSZ4-F1
#
_entry.id   AF-R6ZSZ4-F1
#
_cell.length_a   1.000
_cell.length_b   1.000
_cell.length_c   1.000
_cell.angle_alpha   90.00
_cell.angle_beta   90.00
_cell.angle_gamma   90.00
#
_symmetry.space_group_name_H-M   'P 1'
#
loop_
_entity.id
_entity.type
_entity.pdbx_description
1 polymer ?
#
loop_
_entity_poly.entity_id
_entity_poly.type
_entity_poly.pdbx_seq_one_letter_code
_entity_poly.pdbx_strand_id
1 'polypeptide(L)'
;MKSRIISGLVLLCIIVCTVIVYRLIFDETTTLFYVNVIVACVAEAILVINIPMLSSKQLLTFKNAASSTVLDIFAIVLFLWTSICSLFVEDESDYRILYIGLLVVIIIFIILFGSVEMGGNFMQKEEKIQQQVAQEKKVFSNFLSMYRMEVRNILAMANSETTDEISRMLDIVLEKAAMIPSEKLEHNGNVTASIHDKLCKIKTLLEELQEEDVQETLRIQIIHELKSFNNYVTMIKSTL
;
A
#
# COMPACT_ATOMS: atom_id res chain seq x y z
N MET A 1 -13.66 19.53 -15.55
CA MET A 1 -14.67 19.64 -16.63
C MET A 1 -14.09 19.34 -18.01
N LYS A 2 -12.98 19.96 -18.45
CA LYS A 2 -12.37 19.71 -19.77
C LYS A 2 -12.11 18.22 -20.09
N SER A 3 -11.53 17.42 -19.18
CA SER A 3 -11.26 15.99 -19.48
C SER A 3 -12.53 15.12 -19.57
N ARG A 4 -13.60 15.47 -18.83
CA ARG A 4 -14.89 14.75 -18.89
C ARG A 4 -15.61 15.00 -20.23
N ILE A 5 -15.53 16.23 -20.74
CA ILE A 5 -16.08 16.59 -22.06
C ILE A 5 -15.33 15.87 -23.18
N ILE A 6 -13.99 15.83 -23.09
CA ILE A 6 -13.15 15.12 -24.06
C ILE A 6 -13.44 13.61 -24.04
N SER A 7 -13.54 13.00 -22.85
CA SER A 7 -13.88 11.59 -22.70
C SER A 7 -15.27 11.26 -23.24
N GLY A 8 -16.27 12.13 -23.02
CA GLY A 8 -17.61 11.96 -23.60
C GLY A 8 -17.63 12.06 -25.12
N LEU A 9 -16.85 12.98 -25.70
CA LEU A 9 -16.68 13.11 -27.15
C LEU A 9 -16.01 11.89 -27.77
N VAL A 10 -14.96 11.38 -27.11
CA VAL A 10 -14.27 10.15 -27.54
C VAL A 10 -15.23 8.96 -27.53
N LEU A 11 -16.03 8.81 -26.47
CA LEU A 11 -17.01 7.72 -26.36
C LEU A 11 -18.12 7.83 -27.43
N LEU A 12 -18.58 9.05 -27.73
CA LEU A 12 -19.56 9.28 -28.79
C LEU A 12 -18.99 8.94 -30.18
N CYS A 13 -17.75 9.35 -30.46
CA CYS A 13 -17.08 8.96 -31.71
C CYS A 13 -16.92 7.45 -31.84
N ILE A 14 -16.55 6.77 -30.76
CA ILE A 14 -16.42 5.31 -30.73
C ILE A 14 -17.76 4.65 -31.05
N ILE A 15 -18.85 5.04 -30.37
CA ILE A 15 -20.20 4.50 -30.63
C ILE A 15 -20.60 4.68 -32.11
N VAL A 16 -20.38 5.87 -32.69
CA VAL A 16 -20.70 6.14 -34.10
C VAL A 16 -19.88 5.25 -35.03
N CYS A 17 -18.58 5.10 -34.77
CA CYS A 17 -17.71 4.20 -35.54
C CYS A 17 -18.18 2.74 -35.44
N THR A 18 -18.53 2.28 -34.23
CA THR A 18 -19.01 0.91 -33.99
C THR A 18 -20.30 0.63 -34.73
N VAL A 19 -21.27 1.56 -34.71
CA VAL A 19 -22.50 1.44 -35.50
C VAL A 19 -22.22 1.35 -37.00
N ILE A 20 -21.29 2.17 -37.52
CA ILE A 20 -20.90 2.15 -38.94
C ILE A 20 -20.22 0.82 -39.31
N VAL A 21 -19.28 0.34 -38.50
CA VAL A 21 -18.58 -0.94 -38.75
C VAL A 21 -19.56 -2.10 -38.76
N TYR A 22 -20.45 -2.19 -37.77
CA TYR A 22 -21.45 -3.26 -37.74
C TYR A 22 -22.44 -3.16 -38.90
N ARG A 23 -22.77 -1.94 -39.37
CA ARG A 23 -23.60 -1.75 -40.58
C ARG A 23 -22.91 -2.21 -41.86
N LEU A 24 -21.58 -2.20 -41.90
CA LEU A 24 -20.80 -2.72 -43.03
C LEU A 24 -20.64 -4.25 -42.96
N ILE A 25 -20.73 -4.84 -41.77
CA ILE A 25 -20.61 -6.29 -41.55
C ILE A 25 -21.95 -7.01 -41.75
N PHE A 26 -23.06 -6.38 -41.37
CA PHE A 26 -24.40 -6.95 -41.49
C PHE A 26 -25.19 -6.24 -42.59
N ASP A 27 -25.59 -6.99 -43.62
CA ASP A 27 -26.39 -6.47 -44.74
C ASP A 27 -27.83 -6.08 -44.31
N GLU A 28 -28.39 -6.74 -43.28
CA GLU A 28 -29.74 -6.47 -42.76
C GLU A 28 -29.74 -6.09 -41.27
N THR A 29 -30.64 -5.18 -40.89
CA THR A 29 -30.87 -4.79 -39.49
C THR A 29 -31.71 -5.82 -38.75
N THR A 30 -31.15 -6.99 -38.51
CA THR A 30 -31.78 -8.05 -37.71
C THR A 30 -31.67 -7.75 -36.21
N THR A 31 -32.43 -8.46 -35.38
CA THR A 31 -32.32 -8.32 -33.91
C THR A 31 -30.90 -8.60 -33.41
N LEU A 32 -30.19 -9.52 -34.06
CA LEU A 32 -28.79 -9.85 -33.78
C LEU A 32 -27.85 -8.65 -34.00
N PHE A 33 -28.09 -7.85 -35.04
CA PHE A 33 -27.34 -6.62 -35.31
C PHE A 33 -27.45 -5.65 -34.13
N TYR A 34 -28.67 -5.40 -33.62
CA TYR A 34 -28.87 -4.48 -32.49
C TYR A 34 -28.22 -4.98 -31.20
N VAL A 35 -28.31 -6.29 -30.92
CA VAL A 35 -27.69 -6.88 -29.72
C VAL A 35 -26.17 -6.75 -29.76
N ASN A 36 -25.54 -7.05 -30.89
CA ASN A 36 -24.09 -6.92 -31.03
C ASN A 36 -23.61 -5.47 -30.92
N VAL A 37 -24.31 -4.53 -31.55
CA VAL A 37 -23.99 -3.10 -31.46
C VAL A 37 -24.07 -2.62 -30.01
N ILE A 38 -25.14 -2.98 -29.28
CA ILE A 38 -25.31 -2.59 -27.88
C ILE A 38 -24.19 -3.17 -27.01
N VAL A 39 -23.88 -4.46 -27.15
CA VAL A 39 -22.84 -5.11 -26.33
C VAL A 39 -21.44 -4.58 -26.66
N ALA A 40 -21.14 -4.32 -27.93
CA ALA A 40 -19.89 -3.67 -28.34
C ALA A 40 -19.77 -2.26 -27.73
N CYS A 41 -20.83 -1.45 -27.81
CA CYS A 41 -20.85 -0.11 -27.19
C CYS A 41 -20.63 -0.19 -25.67
N VAL A 42 -21.23 -1.17 -24.99
CA VAL A 42 -21.06 -1.36 -23.53
C VAL A 42 -19.62 -1.78 -23.20
N ALA A 43 -19.04 -2.73 -23.95
CA ALA A 43 -17.66 -3.16 -23.76
C ALA A 43 -16.68 -2.00 -23.98
N GLU A 44 -16.87 -1.22 -25.04
CA GLU A 44 -16.05 -0.04 -25.35
C GLU A 44 -16.18 1.05 -24.28
N ALA A 45 -17.39 1.30 -23.78
CA ALA A 45 -17.60 2.25 -22.69
C ALA A 45 -16.85 1.83 -21.42
N ILE A 46 -16.88 0.54 -21.06
CA ILE A 46 -16.14 0.00 -19.90
C ILE A 46 -14.64 0.24 -20.07
N LEU A 47 -14.08 -0.10 -21.24
CA LEU A 47 -12.65 0.09 -21.53
C LEU A 47 -12.24 1.57 -21.47
N VAL A 48 -13.05 2.47 -22.04
CA VAL A 48 -12.77 3.92 -22.03
C VAL A 48 -12.82 4.50 -20.61
N ILE A 49 -13.72 4.01 -19.75
CA ILE A 49 -13.83 4.43 -18.35
C ILE A 49 -12.64 3.92 -17.51
N ASN A 50 -12.08 2.76 -17.87
CA ASN A 50 -10.93 2.18 -17.17
C ASN A 50 -9.60 2.90 -17.47
N ILE A 51 -9.44 3.52 -18.65
CA ILE A 51 -8.22 4.26 -19.03
C ILE A 51 -7.87 5.40 -18.03
N PRO A 52 -8.79 6.31 -17.65
CA PRO A 52 -8.54 7.31 -16.62
C PRO A 52 -8.23 6.73 -15.23
N MET A 53 -8.85 5.59 -14.88
CA MET A 53 -8.69 4.94 -13.58
C MET A 53 -7.27 4.40 -13.39
N LEU A 54 -6.66 3.87 -14.46
CA LEU A 54 -5.27 3.39 -14.47
C LEU A 54 -4.23 4.50 -14.68
N SER A 55 -4.62 5.63 -15.29
CA SER A 55 -3.68 6.70 -15.65
C SER A 55 -3.35 7.65 -14.48
N SER A 56 -4.25 7.83 -13.52
CA SER A 56 -4.00 8.76 -12.41
C SER A 56 -3.34 8.06 -11.21
N LYS A 57 -2.17 8.59 -10.78
CA LYS A 57 -1.46 8.11 -9.57
C LYS A 57 -2.33 8.14 -8.30
N GLN A 58 -3.35 8.99 -8.27
CA GLN A 58 -4.28 9.12 -7.14
C GLN A 58 -5.38 8.05 -7.14
N LEU A 59 -5.70 7.45 -8.30
CA LEU A 59 -6.66 6.35 -8.41
C LEU A 59 -5.99 4.98 -8.52
N LEU A 60 -4.67 4.90 -8.70
CA LEU A 60 -3.85 3.68 -8.68
C LEU A 60 -3.72 3.09 -7.26
N THR A 61 -4.86 2.77 -6.65
CA THR A 61 -4.91 1.94 -5.46
C THR A 61 -5.06 0.48 -5.88
N PHE A 62 -4.58 -0.47 -5.06
CA PHE A 62 -4.69 -1.91 -5.34
C PHE A 62 -6.14 -2.33 -5.69
N LYS A 63 -7.12 -1.78 -4.96
CA LYS A 63 -8.56 -1.96 -5.23
C LYS A 63 -8.95 -1.56 -6.65
N ASN A 64 -8.55 -0.36 -7.06
CA ASN A 64 -8.94 0.18 -8.36
C ASN A 64 -8.21 -0.52 -9.51
N ALA A 65 -6.95 -0.90 -9.32
CA ALA A 65 -6.22 -1.69 -10.31
C ALA A 65 -6.91 -3.05 -10.53
N ALA A 66 -7.20 -3.78 -9.44
CA ALA A 66 -7.87 -5.07 -9.52
C ALA A 66 -9.31 -4.95 -10.08
N SER A 67 -10.05 -3.92 -9.68
CA SER A 67 -11.40 -3.64 -10.20
C SER A 67 -11.37 -3.32 -11.70
N SER A 68 -10.39 -2.54 -12.16
CA SER A 68 -10.17 -2.26 -13.59
C SER A 68 -9.92 -3.55 -14.36
N THR A 69 -9.03 -4.42 -13.88
CA THR A 69 -8.69 -5.67 -14.56
C THR A 69 -9.91 -6.59 -14.69
N VAL A 70 -10.73 -6.70 -13.65
CA VAL A 70 -11.97 -7.50 -13.72
C VAL A 70 -12.97 -6.91 -14.71
N LEU A 71 -13.10 -5.58 -14.77
CA LEU A 71 -13.93 -4.89 -15.74
C LEU A 71 -13.42 -5.08 -17.19
N ASP A 72 -12.11 -5.02 -17.42
CA ASP A 72 -11.51 -5.24 -18.74
C ASP A 72 -11.74 -6.67 -19.23
N ILE A 73 -11.51 -7.67 -18.37
CA ILE A 73 -11.77 -9.09 -18.68
C ILE A 73 -13.25 -9.31 -19.00
N PHE A 74 -14.15 -8.69 -18.24
CA PHE A 74 -15.59 -8.79 -18.48
C PHE A 74 -15.99 -8.19 -19.83
N ALA A 75 -15.48 -7.01 -20.19
CA ALA A 75 -15.74 -6.38 -21.47
C ALA A 75 -15.29 -7.27 -22.65
N ILE A 76 -14.11 -7.89 -22.53
CA ILE A 76 -13.58 -8.81 -23.54
C ILE A 76 -14.44 -10.06 -23.65
N VAL A 77 -14.79 -10.69 -22.52
CA VAL A 77 -15.59 -11.93 -22.49
C VAL A 77 -16.99 -11.67 -23.05
N LEU A 78 -17.63 -10.56 -22.69
CA LEU A 78 -18.92 -10.16 -23.25
C LEU A 78 -18.85 -10.01 -24.77
N PHE A 79 -17.86 -9.26 -25.27
CA PHE A 79 -17.71 -9.00 -26.69
C PHE A 79 -17.43 -10.28 -27.51
N LEU A 80 -16.55 -11.14 -27.00
CA LEU A 80 -16.24 -12.43 -27.63
C LEU A 80 -17.44 -13.37 -27.62
N TRP A 81 -18.16 -13.46 -26.49
CA TRP A 81 -19.34 -14.31 -26.38
C TRP A 81 -20.40 -13.91 -27.41
N THR A 82 -20.76 -12.62 -27.48
CA THR A 82 -21.77 -12.16 -28.43
C THR A 82 -21.32 -12.27 -29.88
N SER A 83 -20.06 -11.97 -30.19
CA SER A 83 -19.53 -12.08 -31.56
C SER A 83 -19.47 -13.53 -32.04
N ILE A 84 -19.01 -14.46 -31.19
CA ILE A 84 -18.92 -15.88 -31.53
C ILE A 84 -20.32 -16.48 -31.67
N CYS A 85 -21.22 -16.28 -30.70
CA CYS A 85 -22.59 -16.80 -30.79
C CYS A 85 -23.34 -16.24 -32.02
N SER A 86 -23.07 -15.00 -32.40
CA SER A 86 -23.66 -14.39 -33.60
C SER A 86 -23.23 -15.04 -34.91
N LEU A 87 -22.09 -15.75 -34.96
CA LEU A 87 -21.68 -16.53 -36.12
C LEU A 87 -22.38 -17.89 -36.20
N PHE A 88 -22.92 -18.39 -35.08
CA PHE A 88 -23.53 -19.71 -34.99
C PHE A 88 -25.07 -19.68 -34.97
N VAL A 89 -25.68 -18.52 -34.79
CA VAL A 89 -27.14 -18.36 -34.77
C VAL A 89 -27.61 -18.04 -36.19
N GLU A 90 -28.14 -19.05 -36.88
CA GLU A 90 -28.70 -18.93 -38.24
C GLU A 90 -30.20 -18.54 -38.22
N ASP A 91 -30.94 -18.86 -37.14
CA ASP A 91 -32.38 -18.62 -37.02
C ASP A 91 -32.76 -17.79 -35.78
N GLU A 92 -33.76 -16.91 -35.91
CA GLU A 92 -34.26 -16.06 -34.81
C GLU A 92 -34.82 -16.85 -33.61
N SER A 93 -35.10 -18.14 -33.77
CA SER A 93 -35.61 -18.99 -32.68
C SER A 93 -34.53 -19.45 -31.69
N ASP A 94 -33.25 -19.25 -32.04
CA ASP A 94 -32.08 -19.77 -31.30
C ASP A 94 -31.39 -18.74 -30.38
N TYR A 95 -31.96 -17.53 -30.27
CA TYR A 95 -31.42 -16.48 -29.38
C TYR A 95 -31.38 -16.87 -27.90
N ARG A 96 -32.07 -17.93 -27.48
CA ARG A 96 -32.07 -18.40 -26.08
C ARG A 96 -30.68 -18.73 -25.58
N ILE A 97 -29.85 -19.38 -26.42
CA ILE A 97 -28.48 -19.76 -26.05
C ILE A 97 -27.63 -18.51 -25.79
N LEU A 98 -27.78 -17.49 -26.65
CA LEU A 98 -27.10 -16.21 -26.52
C LEU A 98 -27.48 -15.49 -25.21
N TYR A 99 -28.78 -15.39 -24.91
CA TYR A 99 -29.26 -14.71 -23.69
C TYR A 99 -28.92 -15.46 -22.40
N ILE A 100 -29.02 -16.80 -22.40
CA ILE A 100 -28.63 -17.63 -21.24
C ILE A 100 -27.13 -17.45 -20.97
N GLY A 101 -26.30 -17.48 -22.02
CA GLY A 101 -24.87 -17.24 -21.88
C GLY A 101 -24.54 -15.85 -21.35
N LEU A 102 -25.23 -14.82 -21.84
CA LEU A 102 -25.05 -13.44 -21.35
C LEU A 102 -25.40 -13.34 -19.85
N LEU A 103 -26.49 -13.98 -19.42
CA LEU A 103 -26.88 -14.03 -18.00
C LEU A 103 -25.81 -14.72 -17.15
N VAL A 104 -25.26 -15.84 -17.60
CA VAL A 104 -24.20 -16.56 -16.87
C VAL A 104 -22.95 -15.69 -16.73
N VAL A 105 -22.52 -15.03 -17.81
CA VAL A 105 -21.36 -14.12 -17.79
C VAL A 105 -21.57 -12.96 -16.82
N ILE A 106 -22.78 -12.38 -16.78
CA ILE A 106 -23.14 -11.30 -15.84
C ILE A 106 -23.10 -11.80 -14.39
N ILE A 107 -23.65 -12.99 -14.10
CA ILE A 107 -23.67 -13.53 -12.73
C ILE A 107 -22.24 -13.78 -12.23
N ILE A 108 -21.39 -14.40 -13.06
CA ILE A 108 -19.98 -14.64 -12.71
C ILE A 108 -19.27 -13.31 -12.44
N PHE A 109 -19.52 -12.30 -13.27
CA PHE A 109 -18.95 -10.97 -13.09
C PHE A 109 -19.36 -10.33 -11.77
N ILE A 110 -20.64 -10.36 -11.40
CA ILE A 110 -21.12 -9.79 -10.13
C ILE A 110 -20.40 -10.42 -8.94
N ILE A 111 -20.20 -11.74 -8.96
CA ILE A 111 -19.49 -12.46 -7.89
C ILE A 111 -18.02 -12.04 -7.84
N LEU A 112 -17.33 -12.02 -8.98
CA LEU A 112 -15.91 -11.64 -9.05
C LEU A 112 -15.71 -10.17 -8.64
N PHE A 113 -16.54 -9.27 -9.15
CA PHE A 113 -16.47 -7.85 -8.84
C PHE A 113 -16.72 -7.57 -7.36
N GLY A 114 -17.73 -8.23 -6.76
CA GLY A 114 -18.00 -8.13 -5.32
C GLY A 114 -16.84 -8.62 -4.47
N SER A 115 -16.16 -9.70 -4.89
CA SER A 115 -14.98 -10.22 -4.18
C SER A 115 -13.80 -9.25 -4.20
N VAL A 116 -13.55 -8.60 -5.35
CA VAL A 116 -12.47 -7.64 -5.51
C VAL A 116 -12.75 -6.34 -4.76
N GLU A 117 -14.01 -5.90 -4.71
CA GLU A 117 -14.37 -4.72 -3.93
C GLU A 117 -14.17 -4.95 -2.42
N MET A 118 -14.60 -6.11 -1.92
CA MET A 118 -14.43 -6.46 -0.51
C MET A 118 -12.94 -6.65 -0.18
N GLY A 119 -12.21 -7.46 -0.95
CA GLY A 119 -10.78 -7.72 -0.75
C GLY A 119 -9.92 -6.46 -0.91
N GLY A 120 -10.25 -5.61 -1.88
CA GLY A 120 -9.55 -4.35 -2.13
C GLY A 120 -9.69 -3.35 -0.98
N ASN A 121 -10.86 -3.28 -0.33
CA ASN A 121 -11.05 -2.44 0.86
C ASN A 121 -10.22 -2.94 2.05
N PHE A 122 -10.14 -4.26 2.27
CA PHE A 122 -9.28 -4.84 3.31
C PHE A 122 -7.80 -4.55 3.05
N MET A 123 -7.33 -4.77 1.83
CA MET A 123 -5.92 -4.51 1.50
C MET A 123 -5.54 -3.02 1.58
N GLN A 124 -6.43 -2.10 1.19
CA GLN A 124 -6.17 -0.66 1.38
C GLN A 124 -6.08 -0.27 2.86
N LYS A 125 -6.86 -0.92 3.73
CA LYS A 125 -6.80 -0.66 5.17
C LYS A 125 -5.49 -1.20 5.75
N GLU A 126 -5.09 -2.40 5.34
CA GLU A 126 -3.83 -3.02 5.74
C GLU A 126 -2.62 -2.22 5.26
N GLU A 127 -2.62 -1.76 4.01
CA GLU A 127 -1.55 -0.94 3.43
C GLU A 127 -1.37 0.38 4.20
N LYS A 128 -2.47 1.04 4.59
CA LYS A 128 -2.42 2.25 5.42
C LYS A 128 -1.82 1.99 6.80
N ILE A 129 -2.22 0.89 7.45
CA ILE A 129 -1.66 0.49 8.75
C ILE A 129 -0.16 0.23 8.59
N GLN A 130 0.25 -0.55 7.59
CA GLN A 130 1.66 -0.83 7.32
C GLN A 130 2.48 0.44 7.01
N GLN A 131 1.93 1.38 6.24
CA GLN A 131 2.58 2.66 5.98
C GLN A 131 2.75 3.50 7.25
N GLN A 132 1.74 3.55 8.11
CA GLN A 132 1.83 4.26 9.39
C GLN A 132 2.88 3.61 10.30
N VAL A 133 2.84 2.29 10.45
CA VAL A 133 3.82 1.51 11.23
C VAL A 133 5.25 1.73 10.71
N ALA A 134 5.43 1.74 9.39
CA ALA A 134 6.73 2.01 8.77
C ALA A 134 7.20 3.45 9.00
N GLN A 135 6.28 4.43 8.98
CA GLN A 135 6.59 5.82 9.26
C GLN A 135 7.00 6.04 10.71
N GLU A 136 6.27 5.45 11.67
CA GLU A 136 6.62 5.50 13.09
C GLU A 136 7.97 4.85 13.36
N LYS A 137 8.25 3.69 12.73
CA LYS A 137 9.58 3.06 12.78
C LYS A 137 10.68 3.99 12.26
N LYS A 138 10.42 4.68 11.15
CA LYS A 138 11.38 5.62 10.56
C LYS A 138 11.67 6.79 11.50
N VAL A 139 10.64 7.35 12.13
CA VAL A 139 10.80 8.44 13.13
C VAL A 139 11.64 7.94 14.31
N PHE A 140 11.34 6.76 14.85
CA PHE A 140 12.09 6.17 15.95
C PHE A 140 13.56 5.88 15.58
N SER A 141 13.80 5.31 14.40
CA SER A 141 15.16 5.07 13.89
C SER A 141 15.94 6.38 13.72
N ASN A 142 15.29 7.43 13.22
CA ASN A 142 15.92 8.75 13.09
C ASN A 142 16.26 9.33 14.46
N PHE A 143 15.37 9.22 15.44
CA PHE A 143 15.62 9.63 16.82
C PHE A 143 16.86 8.93 17.41
N LEU A 144 16.95 7.60 17.29
CA LEU A 144 18.13 6.86 17.76
C LEU A 144 19.42 7.28 17.05
N SER A 145 19.35 7.56 15.74
CA SER A 145 20.51 8.00 14.97
C SER A 145 21.00 9.40 15.37
N MET A 146 20.08 10.33 15.64
CA MET A 146 20.41 11.67 16.12
C MET A 146 21.02 11.59 17.51
N TYR A 147 20.44 10.78 18.42
CA TYR A 147 20.98 10.56 19.75
C TYR A 147 22.40 9.98 19.71
N ARG A 148 22.65 8.97 18.85
CA ARG A 148 23.99 8.39 18.65
C ARG A 148 25.01 9.47 18.25
N MET A 149 24.64 10.35 17.33
CA MET A 149 25.52 11.42 16.86
C MET A 149 25.83 12.42 17.98
N GLU A 150 24.82 12.82 18.75
CA GLU A 150 24.97 13.76 19.85
C GLU A 150 25.87 13.21 20.96
N VAL A 151 25.65 11.96 21.37
CA VAL A 151 26.48 11.33 22.40
C VAL A 151 27.91 11.09 21.91
N ARG A 152 28.11 10.73 20.64
CA ARG A 152 29.46 10.59 20.08
C ARG A 152 30.23 11.92 20.11
N ASN A 153 29.55 13.04 19.91
CA ASN A 153 30.17 14.36 20.04
C ASN A 153 30.57 14.66 21.50
N ILE A 154 29.71 14.35 22.47
CA ILE A 154 29.99 14.51 23.91
C ILE A 154 31.20 13.66 24.32
N LEU A 155 31.23 12.38 23.89
CA LEU A 155 32.32 11.44 24.20
C LEU A 155 33.63 11.83 23.53
N ALA A 156 33.61 12.35 22.29
CA ALA A 156 34.80 12.79 21.59
C ALA A 156 35.52 13.97 22.27
N MET A 157 34.79 14.79 23.04
CA MET A 157 35.38 15.90 23.81
C MET A 157 36.11 15.44 25.08
N ALA A 158 35.76 14.27 25.63
CA ALA A 158 36.27 13.78 26.92
C ALA A 158 37.48 12.82 26.82
N ASN A 159 37.87 12.41 25.60
CA ASN A 159 39.14 11.77 25.20
C ASN A 159 39.82 10.86 26.26
N SER A 160 39.13 9.80 26.72
CA SER A 160 39.66 8.80 27.66
C SER A 160 39.37 7.35 27.22
N GLU A 161 40.16 6.39 27.67
CA GLU A 161 39.91 4.95 27.46
C GLU A 161 38.53 4.52 28.04
N THR A 162 38.08 5.23 29.06
CA THR A 162 36.77 5.13 29.70
C THR A 162 35.61 5.46 28.75
N THR A 163 35.80 6.48 27.90
CA THR A 163 34.79 6.89 26.92
C THR A 163 34.60 5.86 25.80
N ASP A 164 35.63 5.08 25.47
CA ASP A 164 35.53 4.02 24.44
C ASP A 164 34.66 2.84 24.89
N GLU A 165 34.78 2.43 26.16
CA GLU A 165 33.94 1.36 26.72
C GLU A 165 32.45 1.76 26.74
N ILE A 166 32.17 2.98 27.21
CA ILE A 166 30.81 3.53 27.28
C ILE A 166 30.23 3.68 25.87
N SER A 167 31.01 4.19 24.92
CA SER A 167 30.61 4.33 23.51
C SER A 167 30.22 2.98 22.91
N ARG A 168 31.06 1.95 23.11
CA ARG A 168 30.78 0.60 22.62
C ARG A 168 29.51 0.00 23.23
N MET A 169 29.32 0.14 24.55
CA MET A 169 28.11 -0.34 25.21
C MET A 169 26.87 0.38 24.70
N LEU A 170 26.94 1.71 24.55
CA LEU A 170 25.83 2.49 24.02
C LEU A 170 25.47 2.08 22.59
N ASP A 171 26.48 1.89 21.73
CA ASP A 171 26.26 1.48 20.35
C ASP A 171 25.52 0.13 20.26
N ILE A 172 25.89 -0.84 21.10
CA ILE A 172 25.22 -2.15 21.19
C ILE A 172 23.76 -1.99 21.61
N VAL A 173 23.48 -1.15 22.62
CA VAL A 173 22.10 -1.01 23.12
C VAL A 173 21.22 -0.24 22.15
N LEU A 174 21.74 0.80 21.50
CA LEU A 174 21.04 1.54 20.46
C LEU A 174 20.73 0.65 19.24
N GLU A 175 21.67 -0.20 18.83
CA GLU A 175 21.42 -1.17 17.76
C GLU A 175 20.32 -2.16 18.15
N LYS A 176 20.35 -2.68 19.37
CA LYS A 176 19.28 -3.56 19.87
C LYS A 176 17.93 -2.85 19.94
N ALA A 177 17.90 -1.56 20.31
CA ALA A 177 16.69 -0.75 20.34
C ALA A 177 16.14 -0.51 18.92
N ALA A 178 17.00 -0.25 17.93
CA ALA A 178 16.60 -0.10 16.53
C ALA A 178 15.99 -1.39 15.95
N MET A 179 16.37 -2.55 16.50
CA MET A 179 15.80 -3.85 16.14
C MET A 179 14.46 -4.18 16.84
N ILE A 180 13.87 -3.27 17.61
CA ILE A 180 12.54 -3.50 18.19
C ILE A 180 11.49 -3.53 17.06
N PRO A 181 10.61 -4.55 17.00
CA PRO A 181 9.51 -4.62 16.03
C PRO A 181 8.59 -3.41 16.15
N SER A 182 8.10 -2.92 15.01
CA SER A 182 7.31 -1.70 14.94
C SER A 182 5.94 -1.85 15.60
N GLU A 183 5.39 -3.05 15.54
CA GLU A 183 4.14 -3.43 16.20
C GLU A 183 4.22 -3.22 17.72
N LYS A 184 5.41 -3.43 18.32
CA LYS A 184 5.63 -3.24 19.77
C LYS A 184 5.81 -1.78 20.16
N LEU A 185 6.25 -0.94 19.21
CA LEU A 185 6.41 0.50 19.41
C LEU A 185 5.05 1.22 19.37
N GLU A 186 4.14 0.80 18.49
CA GLU A 186 2.81 1.38 18.35
C GLU A 186 1.87 0.95 19.49
N HIS A 187 1.81 -0.36 19.80
CA HIS A 187 0.87 -0.88 20.80
C HIS A 187 1.20 -0.44 22.24
N ASN A 188 2.44 -0.04 22.47
CA ASN A 188 2.89 0.48 23.75
C ASN A 188 3.47 1.89 23.55
N GLY A 189 2.62 2.91 23.43
CA GLY A 189 3.08 4.32 23.39
C GLY A 189 4.03 4.69 24.55
N ASN A 190 3.95 3.94 25.66
CA ASN A 190 4.85 4.05 26.80
C ASN A 190 6.29 3.56 26.52
N VAL A 191 6.52 2.65 25.56
CA VAL A 191 7.85 2.10 25.24
C VAL A 191 8.73 3.17 24.62
N THR A 192 8.26 3.89 23.61
CA THR A 192 9.04 4.96 22.96
C THR A 192 9.39 6.07 23.96
N ALA A 193 8.43 6.48 24.79
CA ALA A 193 8.66 7.44 25.86
C ALA A 193 9.66 6.93 26.91
N SER A 194 9.54 5.67 27.33
CA SER A 194 10.46 5.06 28.30
C SER A 194 11.89 4.92 27.75
N ILE A 195 12.03 4.61 26.46
CA ILE A 195 13.34 4.59 25.77
C ILE A 195 13.92 6.00 25.73
N HIS A 196 13.11 7.00 25.37
CA HIS A 196 13.53 8.39 25.37
C HIS A 196 14.02 8.85 26.75
N ASP A 197 13.26 8.59 27.81
CA ASP A 197 13.63 8.97 29.18
C ASP A 197 14.93 8.31 29.65
N LYS A 198 15.13 7.02 29.32
CA LYS A 198 16.38 6.30 29.65
C LYS A 198 17.58 6.87 28.89
N LEU A 199 17.41 7.21 27.62
CA LEU A 199 18.44 7.83 26.81
C LEU A 199 18.76 9.25 27.29
N CYS A 200 17.76 10.06 27.65
CA CYS A 200 17.97 11.38 28.27
C CYS A 200 18.78 11.27 29.57
N LYS A 201 18.44 10.33 30.45
CA LYS A 201 19.22 10.10 31.69
C LYS A 201 20.67 9.75 31.43
N ILE A 202 20.94 8.85 30.48
CA ILE A 202 22.31 8.48 30.08
C ILE A 202 23.06 9.69 29.51
N LYS A 203 22.38 10.53 28.72
CA LYS A 203 22.98 11.76 28.16
C LYS A 203 23.35 12.75 29.25
N THR A 204 22.46 13.03 30.20
CA THR A 204 22.76 13.96 31.31
C THR A 204 23.97 13.48 32.12
N LEU A 205 24.04 12.19 32.45
CA LEU A 205 25.20 11.62 33.14
C LEU A 205 26.50 11.72 32.33
N LEU A 206 26.42 11.64 31.00
CA LEU A 206 27.56 11.80 30.11
C LEU A 206 28.04 13.24 29.99
N GLU A 207 27.13 14.21 30.04
CA GLU A 207 27.47 15.64 30.10
C GLU A 207 28.18 15.99 31.42
N GLU A 208 27.70 15.43 32.54
CA GLU A 208 28.30 15.58 33.87
C GLU A 208 29.69 14.91 33.99
N LEU A 209 29.97 13.89 33.17
CA LEU A 209 31.27 13.20 33.14
C LEU A 209 32.43 14.10 32.67
N GLN A 210 32.13 15.26 32.07
CA GLN A 210 33.14 16.23 31.63
C GLN A 210 33.83 16.98 32.79
N GLU A 211 33.30 16.89 34.02
CA GLU A 211 33.89 17.53 35.21
C GLU A 211 34.87 16.56 35.92
N GLU A 212 36.15 16.96 36.05
CA GLU A 212 37.29 16.09 36.42
C GLU A 212 37.20 15.42 37.81
N ASP A 213 36.40 15.93 38.75
CA ASP A 213 36.50 15.57 40.19
C ASP A 213 35.66 14.33 40.61
N VAL A 214 34.82 13.77 39.72
CA VAL A 214 33.83 12.70 40.07
C VAL A 214 33.79 11.52 39.07
N GLN A 215 34.79 11.37 38.20
CA GLN A 215 34.74 10.47 37.03
C GLN A 215 34.46 8.98 37.34
N GLU A 216 35.00 8.40 38.41
CA GLU A 216 34.86 6.95 38.69
C GLU A 216 33.41 6.59 39.13
N THR A 217 32.80 7.42 39.97
CA THR A 217 31.43 7.20 40.47
C THR A 217 30.40 7.40 39.36
N LEU A 218 30.57 8.45 38.56
CA LEU A 218 29.73 8.73 37.39
C LEU A 218 29.85 7.63 36.34
N ARG A 219 31.06 7.11 36.08
CA ARG A 219 31.29 5.97 35.19
C ARG A 219 30.48 4.74 35.61
N ILE A 220 30.53 4.36 36.90
CA ILE A 220 29.79 3.20 37.42
C ILE A 220 28.28 3.39 37.22
N GLN A 221 27.78 4.60 37.45
CA GLN A 221 26.37 4.95 37.28
C GLN A 221 25.93 4.87 35.80
N ILE A 222 26.74 5.38 34.87
CA ILE A 222 26.48 5.29 33.42
C ILE A 222 26.42 3.83 32.96
N ILE A 223 27.39 3.00 33.39
CA ILE A 223 27.44 1.57 33.05
C ILE A 223 26.21 0.85 33.62
N HIS A 224 25.80 1.18 34.84
CA HIS A 224 24.59 0.63 35.45
C HIS A 224 23.33 0.98 34.64
N GLU A 225 23.15 2.25 34.26
CA GLU A 225 22.01 2.68 33.45
C GLU A 225 22.02 2.06 32.05
N LEU A 226 23.18 1.91 31.42
CA LEU A 226 23.31 1.20 30.14
C LEU A 226 22.92 -0.28 30.26
N LYS A 227 23.31 -0.97 31.34
CA LYS A 227 22.87 -2.35 31.60
C LYS A 227 21.37 -2.44 31.85
N SER A 228 20.82 -1.53 32.65
CA SER A 228 19.38 -1.42 32.90
C SER A 228 18.61 -1.19 31.61
N PHE A 229 19.10 -0.31 30.73
CA PHE A 229 18.51 -0.06 29.43
C PHE A 229 18.60 -1.26 28.49
N ASN A 230 19.75 -1.94 28.43
CA ASN A 230 19.92 -3.18 27.66
C ASN A 230 18.93 -4.26 28.10
N ASN A 231 18.73 -4.43 29.41
CA ASN A 231 17.79 -5.41 29.96
C ASN A 231 16.34 -5.05 29.59
N TYR A 232 15.98 -3.76 29.67
CA TYR A 232 14.67 -3.27 29.27
C TYR A 232 14.39 -3.52 27.77
N VAL A 233 15.34 -3.17 26.89
CA VAL A 233 15.22 -3.43 25.44
C VAL A 233 15.10 -4.93 25.16
N THR A 234 15.85 -5.76 25.87
CA THR A 234 15.80 -7.22 25.73
C THR A 234 14.43 -7.76 26.18
N MET A 235 13.88 -7.25 27.29
CA MET A 235 12.55 -7.60 27.80
C MET A 235 11.45 -7.23 26.80
N ILE A 236 11.49 -6.02 26.23
CA ILE A 236 10.51 -5.60 25.21
C ILE A 236 10.58 -6.53 23.99
N LYS A 237 11.79 -6.92 23.56
CA LYS A 237 11.97 -7.85 22.45
C LYS A 237 11.41 -9.25 22.79
N SER A 238 11.56 -9.73 24.02
CA SER A 238 11.13 -11.08 24.42
C SER A 238 9.66 -11.22 24.81
N THR A 239 9.01 -10.16 25.28
CA THR A 239 7.59 -10.23 25.72
C THR A 239 6.68 -10.16 24.50
N LEU A 240 5.91 -11.22 24.23
CA LEU A 240 5.02 -11.35 23.06
C LEU A 240 3.79 -10.45 23.20
#